data_AF-A0A416JQZ5-F1
#
_entry.id   AF-A0A416JQZ5-F1
#
_cell.length_a   1.000
_cell.length_b   1.000
_cell.length_c   1.000
_cell.angle_alpha   90.00
_cell.angle_beta   90.00
_cell.angle_gamma   90.00
#
_symmetry.space_group_name_H-M   'P 1'
#
loop_
_entity.id
_entity.type
_entity.pdbx_description
1 polymer ?
#
loop_
_entity_poly.entity_id
_entity_poly.type
_entity_poly.pdbx_seq_one_letter_code
_entity_poly.pdbx_strand_id
1 'polypeptide(L)'
;MRLSRDDELQGESGSIQTQRMMLRQYAAEHGLTVVDEYIDDGWSGTNFERPSFQRMIDDIEDGKINCVVTKDYCAIIGLNQKDLENQGILA
;
A
#
# COMPACT_ATOMS: atom_id res chain seq x y z
N MET A 1 -2.35 0.61 2.40
CA MET A 1 -2.11 0.68 3.86
C MET A 1 -1.95 -0.75 4.39
N ARG A 2 -1.10 -0.97 5.39
CA ARG A 2 -0.85 -2.30 5.97
C ARG A 2 -0.70 -2.19 7.49
N LEU A 3 -1.23 -3.17 8.21
CA LEU A 3 -0.90 -3.41 9.62
C LEU A 3 -0.24 -4.78 9.75
N SER A 4 0.88 -4.88 10.46
CA SER A 4 1.49 -6.17 10.75
C SER A 4 0.86 -6.78 12.00
N ARG A 5 0.79 -8.11 12.08
CA ARG A 5 0.18 -8.82 13.22
C ARG A 5 0.85 -8.49 14.57
N ASP A 6 2.13 -8.13 14.58
CA ASP A 6 2.85 -7.72 15.80
C ASP A 6 2.40 -6.35 16.32
N ASP A 7 1.82 -5.51 15.46
CA ASP A 7 1.28 -4.20 15.81
C ASP A 7 -0.12 -4.28 16.46
N GLU A 8 -0.80 -5.43 16.41
CA GLU A 8 -2.09 -5.67 17.08
C GLU A 8 -1.99 -5.45 18.60
N LEU A 9 -0.80 -5.71 19.19
CA LEU A 9 -0.53 -5.54 20.63
C LEU A 9 -0.57 -4.08 21.11
N GLN A 10 -0.52 -3.09 20.20
CA GLN A 10 -0.58 -1.66 20.54
C GLN A 10 -1.92 -0.98 20.19
N GLY A 11 -2.92 -1.74 19.75
CA GLY A 11 -4.26 -1.25 19.48
C GLY A 11 -4.49 -0.93 17.99
N GLU A 12 -5.20 -1.83 17.31
CA GLU A 12 -5.57 -1.77 15.88
C GLU A 12 -6.09 -0.41 15.41
N SER A 13 -6.85 0.28 16.26
CA SER A 13 -7.70 1.40 15.83
C SER A 13 -6.93 2.70 15.59
N GLY A 14 -5.76 2.88 16.20
CA GLY A 14 -5.03 4.15 16.17
C GLY A 14 -4.15 4.34 14.93
N SER A 15 -3.53 3.27 14.41
CA SER A 15 -2.47 3.37 13.42
C SER A 15 -2.99 3.45 11.98
N ILE A 16 -4.00 2.66 11.59
CA ILE A 16 -4.61 2.73 10.25
C ILE A 16 -5.38 4.04 10.05
N GLN A 17 -6.12 4.48 11.06
CA GLN A 17 -6.83 5.77 10.98
C GLN A 17 -5.84 6.94 10.82
N THR A 18 -4.75 6.92 11.58
CA THR A 18 -3.68 7.93 11.46
C THR A 18 -3.01 7.87 10.08
N GLN A 19 -2.69 6.67 9.58
CA GLN A 19 -2.14 6.49 8.23
C GLN A 19 -3.08 7.02 7.16
N ARG A 20 -4.36 6.69 7.22
CA ARG A 20 -5.38 7.18 6.30
C ARG A 20 -5.44 8.71 6.31
N MET A 21 -5.48 9.32 7.50
CA MET A 21 -5.53 10.77 7.64
C MET A 21 -4.30 11.43 7.00
N MET A 22 -3.10 10.93 7.32
CA MET A 22 -1.83 11.41 6.76
C MET A 22 -1.79 11.30 5.23
N LEU A 23 -2.18 10.16 4.68
CA LEU A 23 -2.17 9.93 3.23
C LEU A 23 -3.23 10.77 2.50
N ARG A 24 -4.42 10.93 3.07
CA ARG A 24 -5.46 11.81 2.51
C ARG A 24 -5.04 13.28 2.55
N GLN A 25 -4.41 13.71 3.63
CA GLN A 25 -3.88 15.06 3.74
C GLN A 25 -2.80 15.29 2.67
N TYR A 26 -1.84 14.38 2.53
CA TYR A 26 -0.82 14.45 1.49
C TYR A 26 -1.44 14.53 0.08
N ALA A 27 -2.43 13.68 -0.21
CA ALA A 27 -3.13 13.70 -1.48
C ALA A 27 -3.81 15.04 -1.75
N ALA A 28 -4.52 15.59 -0.75
CA ALA A 28 -5.19 16.88 -0.88
C ALA A 28 -4.20 18.04 -1.13
N GLU A 29 -3.09 18.07 -0.39
CA GLU A 29 -2.05 19.10 -0.53
C GLU A 29 -1.36 19.07 -1.91
N HIS A 30 -1.32 17.91 -2.57
CA HIS A 30 -0.71 17.72 -3.88
C HIS A 30 -1.72 17.67 -5.03
N GLY A 31 -3.00 17.97 -4.77
CA GLY A 31 -4.05 17.96 -5.80
C GLY A 31 -4.36 16.56 -6.36
N LEU A 32 -4.03 15.50 -5.63
CA LEU A 32 -4.35 14.12 -5.99
C LEU A 32 -5.77 13.78 -5.57
N THR A 33 -6.52 13.14 -6.46
CA THR A 33 -7.85 12.61 -6.15
C THR A 33 -7.72 11.18 -5.66
N VAL A 34 -8.15 10.91 -4.42
CA VAL A 34 -8.19 9.55 -3.88
C VAL A 34 -9.40 8.83 -4.46
N VAL A 35 -9.16 7.81 -5.28
CA VAL A 35 -10.20 7.02 -5.95
C VAL A 35 -10.52 5.71 -5.24
N ASP A 36 -9.55 5.14 -4.51
CA ASP A 36 -9.72 3.91 -3.73
C ASP A 36 -8.68 3.86 -2.58
N GLU A 37 -8.92 2.97 -1.61
CA GLU A 37 -8.01 2.64 -0.51
C GLU A 37 -7.79 1.13 -0.42
N TYR A 38 -6.55 0.69 -0.63
CA TYR A 38 -6.16 -0.72 -0.53
C TYR A 38 -5.58 -1.00 0.85
N ILE A 39 -6.21 -1.89 1.62
CA ILE A 39 -5.86 -2.16 3.03
C ILE A 39 -5.66 -3.66 3.23
N ASP A 40 -4.45 -4.05 3.62
CA ASP A 40 -4.12 -5.42 4.04
C ASP A 40 -3.85 -5.41 5.55
N ASP A 41 -4.85 -5.77 6.33
CA ASP A 41 -4.79 -5.84 7.80
C ASP A 41 -4.35 -7.24 8.27
N GLY A 42 -3.36 -7.32 9.16
CA GLY A 42 -2.81 -8.57 9.68
C GLY A 42 -1.88 -9.33 8.71
N TRP A 43 -1.49 -8.74 7.57
CA TRP A 43 -0.64 -9.39 6.57
C TRP A 43 0.84 -9.01 6.71
N SER A 44 1.72 -10.01 6.63
CA SER A 44 3.16 -9.79 6.56
C SER A 44 3.58 -9.18 5.23
N GLY A 45 4.54 -8.26 5.23
CA GLY A 45 5.14 -7.72 3.99
C GLY A 45 6.13 -8.65 3.30
N THR A 46 6.26 -9.90 3.74
CA THR A 46 7.25 -10.85 3.25
C THR A 46 6.80 -11.58 1.98
N ASN A 47 5.54 -11.40 1.54
CA ASN A 47 5.02 -12.01 0.32
C ASN A 47 3.98 -11.12 -0.40
N PHE A 48 3.59 -11.59 -1.60
CA PHE A 48 2.62 -10.92 -2.48
C PHE A 48 1.20 -11.48 -2.37
N GLU A 49 0.97 -12.45 -1.48
CA GLU A 49 -0.35 -13.04 -1.26
C GLU A 49 -1.19 -12.09 -0.38
N ARG A 50 -1.35 -10.86 -0.84
CA ARG A 50 -2.01 -9.76 -0.14
C ARG A 50 -3.21 -9.33 -0.98
N PRO A 51 -4.45 -9.68 -0.58
CA PRO A 51 -5.62 -9.49 -1.43
C PRO A 51 -5.85 -8.06 -1.91
N SER A 52 -5.66 -7.06 -1.03
CA SER A 52 -5.83 -5.66 -1.42
C SER A 52 -4.66 -5.17 -2.27
N PHE A 53 -3.45 -5.66 -2.03
CA PHE A 53 -2.30 -5.41 -2.91
C PHE A 53 -2.50 -5.97 -4.31
N GLN A 54 -2.99 -7.21 -4.45
CA GLN A 54 -3.26 -7.79 -5.76
C GLN A 54 -4.36 -7.02 -6.49
N ARG A 55 -5.44 -6.65 -5.80
CA ARG A 55 -6.50 -5.78 -6.34
C ARG A 55 -5.96 -4.44 -6.83
N MET A 56 -5.00 -3.85 -6.12
CA MET A 56 -4.33 -2.63 -6.54
C MET A 56 -3.55 -2.81 -7.85
N ILE A 57 -2.82 -3.92 -7.99
CA ILE A 57 -2.09 -4.23 -9.23
C ILE A 57 -3.08 -4.39 -10.40
N ASP A 58 -4.15 -5.15 -10.21
CA ASP A 58 -5.18 -5.35 -11.24
C ASP A 58 -5.81 -4.00 -11.67
N ASP A 59 -6.09 -3.10 -10.72
CA ASP A 59 -6.63 -1.76 -11.02
C ASP A 59 -5.61 -0.84 -11.73
N ILE A 60 -4.31 -1.04 -11.54
CA ILE A 60 -3.24 -0.36 -12.31
C ILE A 60 -3.23 -0.90 -13.74
N GLU A 61 -3.26 -2.23 -13.90
CA GLU A 61 -3.24 -2.88 -15.22
C GLU A 61 -4.49 -2.54 -16.04
N ASP A 62 -5.66 -2.42 -15.40
CA ASP A 62 -6.91 -1.94 -16.00
C ASP A 62 -6.91 -0.43 -16.31
N GLY A 63 -5.87 0.30 -15.88
CA GLY A 63 -5.75 1.75 -16.07
C GLY A 63 -6.74 2.58 -15.24
N LYS A 64 -7.34 2.00 -14.19
CA LYS A 64 -8.27 2.70 -13.29
C LYS A 64 -7.55 3.66 -12.35
N ILE A 65 -6.31 3.33 -12.00
CA ILE A 65 -5.46 4.18 -11.16
C ILE A 65 -4.10 4.40 -11.83
N ASN A 66 -3.50 5.56 -11.62
CA ASN A 66 -2.22 5.95 -12.23
C ASN A 66 -1.17 6.41 -11.20
N CYS A 67 -1.52 6.41 -9.91
CA CYS A 67 -0.67 6.85 -8.82
C CYS A 67 -1.01 6.05 -7.56
N VAL A 68 0.03 5.57 -6.86
CA VAL A 68 -0.08 4.89 -5.57
C VAL A 68 0.65 5.71 -4.52
N VAL A 69 -0.03 6.03 -3.42
CA VAL A 69 0.55 6.73 -2.27
C VAL A 69 0.59 5.78 -1.08
N THR A 70 1.76 5.62 -0.46
CA THR A 70 1.98 4.79 0.72
C THR A 70 2.77 5.57 1.77
N LYS A 71 2.63 5.18 3.06
CA LYS A 71 3.40 5.76 4.16
C LYS A 71 4.85 5.25 4.14
N ASP A 72 5.02 3.93 4.05
CA ASP A 72 6.32 3.27 4.12
C ASP A 72 6.50 2.34 2.90
N TYR A 73 7.71 2.34 2.32
CA TYR A 73 8.04 1.57 1.11
C TYR A 73 7.86 0.04 1.31
N CYS A 74 8.00 -0.44 2.55
CA CYS A 74 7.74 -1.82 2.96
C CYS A 74 6.27 -2.28 2.78
N ALA A 75 5.32 -1.36 2.57
CA ALA A 75 3.94 -1.72 2.26
C ALA A 75 3.75 -2.07 0.78
N ILE A 76 4.66 -1.65 -0.08
CA ILE A 76 4.67 -2.00 -1.52
C ILE A 76 5.60 -3.19 -1.73
N ILE A 77 6.76 -3.18 -1.07
CA ILE A 77 7.76 -4.23 -1.23
C ILE A 77 7.46 -5.47 -0.40
N GLY A 78 7.35 -6.61 -1.10
CA GLY A 78 7.89 -7.91 -0.65
C GLY A 78 9.06 -8.40 -1.53
N LEU A 79 9.59 -7.52 -2.40
CA LEU A 79 10.54 -7.82 -3.47
C LEU A 79 11.95 -7.42 -3.04
N ASN A 80 12.89 -8.32 -3.25
CA ASN A 80 14.29 -7.93 -3.32
C ASN A 80 14.47 -7.12 -4.61
N GLN A 81 15.50 -6.27 -4.71
CA GLN A 81 15.73 -5.40 -5.88
C GLN A 81 15.61 -6.14 -7.24
N LYS A 82 16.05 -7.41 -7.28
CA LYS A 82 15.94 -8.29 -8.46
C LYS A 82 14.51 -8.55 -8.93
N ASP A 83 13.56 -8.65 -8.02
CA ASP A 83 12.20 -9.03 -8.40
C ASP A 83 11.45 -7.82 -8.98
N LEU A 84 11.83 -6.60 -8.59
CA LEU A 84 11.34 -5.33 -9.16
C LEU A 84 11.86 -5.11 -10.59
N GLU A 85 13.14 -5.45 -10.82
CA GLU A 85 13.76 -5.42 -12.16
C GLU A 85 13.12 -6.47 -13.09
N ASN A 86 12.85 -7.68 -12.58
CA ASN A 86 12.22 -8.75 -13.36
C ASN A 86 10.77 -8.45 -13.76
N GLN A 87 10.06 -7.61 -13.01
CA GLN A 87 8.70 -7.19 -13.31
C GLN A 87 8.64 -5.89 -14.15
N GLY A 88 9.79 -5.30 -14.50
CA GLY A 88 9.85 -4.09 -15.31
C GLY A 88 9.36 -2.81 -14.60
N ILE A 89 9.28 -2.86 -13.27
CA ILE A 89 8.80 -1.75 -12.43
C ILE A 89 9.93 -0.75 -12.15
N LEU A 90 11.18 -1.24 -12.12
CA LEU A 90 12.39 -0.44 -11.98
C LEU A 90 13.35 -0.74 -13.12
N ALA A 91 13.99 0.33 -13.62
CA ALA A 91 15.08 0.29 -14.60
C ALA A 91 16.38 0.79 -13.96
#